data_AF-A0A7Y2K6U6-F1
#
_entry.id   AF-A0A7Y2K6U6-F1
#
_cell.length_a   1.000
_cell.length_b   1.000
_cell.length_c   1.000
_cell.angle_alpha   90.00
_cell.angle_beta   90.00
_cell.angle_gamma   90.00
#
_symmetry.space_group_name_H-M   'P 1'
#
loop_
_entity.id
_entity.type
_entity.pdbx_description
1 polymer ?
#
loop_
_entity_poly.entity_id
_entity_poly.type
_entity_poly.pdbx_seq_one_letter_code
_entity_poly.pdbx_strand_id
1 'polypeptide(L)' 'LVEILFEQKHENQTLVKITESEWPADFKGANRCMGQVEGWTHFLCCLKAYLEYGVNLRVGGVIRN' A
#
# COMPACT_ATOMS: atom_id res chain seq x y z
N LEU A 1 7.73 10.68 6.33
CA LEU A 1 8.73 9.83 5.64
C LEU A 1 8.07 8.50 5.25
N VAL A 2 8.41 7.92 4.09
CA VAL A 2 7.92 6.60 3.65
C VAL A 2 9.10 5.67 3.40
N GLU A 3 9.06 4.47 3.98
CA GLU A 3 10.01 3.38 3.76
C GLU A 3 9.28 2.16 3.21
N ILE A 4 9.82 1.55 2.15
CA ILE A 4 9.32 0.30 1.57
C ILE A 4 10.47 -0.70 1.55
N LEU A 5 10.29 -1.82 2.25
CA LEU A 5 11.28 -2.88 2.37
C LEU A 5 10.78 -4.14 1.68
N PHE A 6 11.67 -4.74 0.88
CA PHE A 6 11.44 -6.01 0.20
C PHE A 6 12.38 -7.07 0.79
N GLU A 7 11.81 -8.14 1.32
CA GLU A 7 12.55 -9.24 1.92
C GLU A 7 12.19 -10.54 1.18
N GLN A 8 13.18 -11.20 0.57
CA GLN A 8 12.95 -12.52 -0.02
C GLN A 8 12.68 -13.55 1.08
N LYS A 9 11.56 -14.27 0.97
CA LYS A 9 11.21 -15.37 1.89
C LYS A 9 11.47 -16.74 1.28
N HIS A 10 11.15 -16.90 -0.01
CA HIS A 10 11.39 -18.11 -0.79
C HIS A 10 11.68 -17.74 -2.26
N GLU A 11 11.98 -18.73 -3.11
CA GLU A 11 12.35 -18.53 -4.52
C GLU A 11 11.40 -17.59 -5.26
N ASN A 12 10.08 -17.72 -5.04
CA ASN A 12 9.04 -16.89 -5.66
C ASN A 12 8.15 -16.17 -4.64
N GLN A 13 8.67 -15.82 -3.47
CA GLN A 13 7.92 -15.11 -2.43
C GLN A 13 8.72 -13.95 -1.85
N THR A 14 8.12 -12.75 -1.89
CA THR A 14 8.69 -11.53 -1.31
C THR A 14 7.75 -10.97 -0.27
N LEU A 15 8.26 -10.75 0.94
CA LEU A 15 7.57 -9.98 1.96
C LEU A 15 7.80 -8.49 1.68
N VAL A 16 6.72 -7.76 1.50
CA VAL A 16 6.74 -6.30 1.36
C VAL A 16 6.29 -5.68 2.68
N LYS A 17 7.11 -4.81 3.27
CA LYS A 17 6.77 -4.01 4.46
C LYS A 17 6.77 -2.54 4.08
N ILE A 18 5.71 -1.83 4.42
CA ILE A 18 5.58 -0.38 4.20
C ILE A 18 5.45 0.27 5.57
N THR A 19 6.32 1.22 5.85
CA THR A 19 6.29 2.06 7.05
C THR A 19 6.16 3.51 6.62
N GLU A 20 5.07 4.17 7.03
CA GLU A 20 4.91 5.61 6.87
C GLU A 20 4.88 6.27 8.24
N SER A 21 5.75 7.26 8.44
CA SER A 21 5.99 7.92 9.71
C SER A 21 5.95 9.45 9.57
N GLU A 22 6.22 10.14 10.68
CA GLU A 22 6.17 11.61 10.81
C GLU A 22 4.75 12.19 10.80
N TRP A 23 3.80 11.44 11.35
CA TRP A 23 2.47 11.94 11.63
C TRP A 23 2.47 12.85 12.87
N PRO A 24 1.76 14.00 12.83
CA PRO A 24 1.49 14.77 14.03
C PRO A 24 0.81 13.89 15.10
N ALA A 25 1.27 13.99 16.35
CA ALA A 25 0.71 13.26 17.50
C ALA A 25 -0.59 13.92 18.01
N ASP A 26 -1.51 14.19 17.09
CA ASP A 26 -2.83 14.77 17.35
C ASP A 26 -3.94 13.96 16.64
N PHE A 27 -5.19 14.29 16.94
CA PHE A 27 -6.34 13.57 16.37
C PHE A 27 -6.38 13.63 14.82
N LYS A 28 -5.96 14.75 14.23
CA LYS A 28 -5.96 14.94 12.78
C LYS A 28 -4.86 14.10 12.12
N GLY A 29 -3.68 14.04 12.73
CA GLY A 29 -2.56 13.20 12.32
C GLY A 29 -2.90 11.72 12.43
N ALA A 30 -3.52 11.29 13.53
CA ALA A 30 -4.00 9.92 13.70
C ALA A 30 -5.03 9.52 12.65
N ASN A 31 -6.03 10.37 12.38
CA ASN A 31 -7.04 10.11 11.36
C ASN A 31 -6.43 10.03 9.95
N ARG A 32 -5.45 10.90 9.64
CA ARG A 32 -4.75 10.88 8.36
C ARG A 32 -3.88 9.64 8.19
N CYS A 33 -3.19 9.22 9.25
CA CYS A 33 -2.41 7.97 9.29
C CYS A 33 -3.30 6.77 8.96
N MET A 34 -4.46 6.65 9.62
CA MET A 34 -5.43 5.57 9.33
C MET A 34 -5.90 5.58 7.88
N GLY A 35 -6.20 6.75 7.31
CA GLY A 35 -6.56 6.85 5.89
C GLY A 35 -5.44 6.44 4.92
N GLN A 36 -4.17 6.65 5.28
CA GLN A 36 -3.05 6.16 4.46
C GLN A 36 -2.90 4.63 4.54
N VAL A 37 -3.18 4.01 5.70
CA VAL A 37 -3.16 2.54 5.83
C VAL A 37 -4.09 1.87 4.82
N GLU A 38 -5.28 2.45 4.59
CA GLU A 38 -6.22 1.98 3.55
C GLU A 38 -5.61 2.10 2.15
N GLY A 39 -4.99 3.23 1.83
CA GLY A 39 -4.33 3.49 0.56
C GLY A 39 -3.19 2.50 0.27
N TRP A 40 -2.33 2.24 1.27
CA TRP A 40 -1.24 1.27 1.16
C TRP A 40 -1.74 -0.16 1.02
N THR A 41 -2.82 -0.51 1.74
CA THR A 41 -3.47 -1.82 1.58
C THR A 41 -3.97 -1.99 0.15
N HIS A 42 -4.66 -0.99 -0.40
CA HIS A 42 -5.13 -1.02 -1.79
C HIS A 42 -3.98 -1.11 -2.81
N PHE A 43 -2.89 -0.37 -2.58
CA PHE A 43 -1.67 -0.46 -3.38
C PHE A 43 -1.11 -1.90 -3.40
N LEU A 44 -0.97 -2.54 -2.24
CA LEU A 44 -0.47 -3.92 -2.13
C LEU A 44 -1.40 -4.93 -2.83
N CYS A 45 -2.72 -4.75 -2.73
CA CYS A 45 -3.69 -5.57 -3.48
C CYS A 45 -3.51 -5.42 -4.99
N CYS A 46 -3.35 -4.19 -5.51
CA CYS A 46 -3.11 -3.94 -6.92
C CYS A 46 -1.80 -4.56 -7.40
N LEU A 47 -0.73 -4.41 -6.63
CA LEU A 47 0.58 -4.97 -6.93
C LEU A 47 0.52 -6.50 -7.03
N LYS A 48 -0.09 -7.15 -6.05
CA LYS A 48 -0.30 -8.60 -6.04
C LYS A 48 -1.13 -9.07 -7.23
N ALA A 49 -2.29 -8.44 -7.48
CA ALA A 49 -3.18 -8.81 -8.57
C ALA A 49 -2.49 -8.73 -9.95
N TYR A 50 -1.67 -7.68 -10.14
CA TYR A 50 -0.91 -7.51 -11.37
C TYR A 50 0.20 -8.54 -11.52
N LEU A 51 1.03 -8.73 -10.49
CA LEU A 51 2.20 -9.64 -10.56
C LEU A 51 1.81 -11.12 -10.61
N GLU A 52 0.78 -11.54 -9.86
CA GLU A 52 0.39 -12.95 -9.76
C GLU A 52 -0.63 -13.37 -10.83
N TYR A 53 -1.44 -12.44 -11.35
CA TYR A 53 -2.57 -12.77 -12.23
C TYR A 53 -2.72 -11.90 -13.48
N GLY A 54 -1.87 -10.89 -13.67
CA GLY A 54 -1.97 -9.96 -14.81
C GLY A 54 -3.21 -9.06 -14.79
N VAL A 55 -3.91 -8.95 -13.65
CA VAL A 55 -5.14 -8.15 -13.51
C VAL A 55 -4.80 -6.73 -13.08
N ASN A 56 -5.27 -5.73 -13.83
CA ASN A 56 -5.13 -4.32 -13.47
C ASN A 56 -6.36 -3.80 -12.72
N LEU A 57 -6.30 -3.83 -11.38
CA LEU A 57 -7.39 -3.36 -10.50
C LEU A 57 -7.66 -1.84 -10.56
N ARG A 58 -6.81 -1.07 -11.24
CA ARG A 58 -7.02 0.38 -11.43
C ARG A 58 -7.89 0.69 -12.64
N VAL A 59 -8.10 -0.28 -13.55
CA VAL A 59 -9.03 -0.14 -14.67
C VAL A 59 -10.44 -0.34 -14.12
N GLY A 60 -11.21 0.74 -14.00
CA GLY A 60 -12.59 0.72 -13.48
C GLY A 60 -12.79 1.34 -12.10
N GLY A 61 -11.74 1.85 -11.45
CA GLY A 61 -11.89 2.69 -10.25
C GLY A 61 -12.55 4.03 -10.57
N VAL A 62 -13.24 4.64 -9.60
CA VAL A 62 -13.87 5.96 -9.76
C VAL A 62 -12.81 6.99 -10.14
N ILE A 63 -12.77 7.37 -11.42
CA ILE A 63 -12.07 8.56 -11.88
C ILE A 63 -12.89 9.74 -11.34
N ARG A 64 -12.39 10.43 -10.32
CA ARG A 64 -12.92 11.74 -9.98
C ARG A 64 -12.48 12.71 -11.08
N ASN A 65 -13.42 13.08 -11.94
CA ASN A 65 -13.26 14.22 -12.85
C ASN A 65 -13.10 15.52 -12.07
#